data_AF-A0A3C1YN90-F1
#
_entry.id   AF-A0A3C1YN90-F1
#
_cell.length_a   1.000
_cell.length_b   1.000
_cell.length_c   1.000
_cell.angle_alpha   90.00
_cell.angle_beta   90.00
_cell.angle_gamma   90.00
#
_symmetry.space_group_name_H-M   'P 1'
#
loop_
_entity.id
_entity.type
_entity.pdbx_description
1 polymer ?
#
loop_
_entity_poly.entity_id
_entity_poly.type
_entity_poly.pdbx_seq_one_letter_code
_entity_poly.pdbx_strand_id
1 'polypeptide(L)'
;QTSIAPNVIAFVIQGVYESGMSEYDDVYLFVGIPSVQQLINFNEAVTRFEVMVSDVEMSPEISKHIMDVLGYPFNARTLFQLYRNLFTWIELQKEPIPLILGLIIAVAAVNIIGTLLMLVLEKRKQVGILRSLGASARDIKRIFLMNGTIIAIVGILLGNVFAFSVCWLQLEYQFFSLPSTIYFMKTVPIYFKIENFAIVSLISFVMCIIAAYIPARLASKLDPIKAIRLG
;
A
#
# COMPACT_ATOMS: atom_id res chain seq x y z
N GLN A 1 26.14 -17.17 53.65
CA GLN A 1 25.50 -16.02 52.95
C GLN A 1 26.61 -15.06 52.54
N THR A 2 27.21 -15.27 51.37
CA THR A 2 28.20 -14.35 50.81
C THR A 2 27.46 -13.29 50.00
N SER A 3 27.43 -12.06 50.50
CA SER A 3 26.92 -10.91 49.74
C SER A 3 27.75 -10.74 48.49
N ILE A 4 27.16 -11.02 47.32
CA ILE A 4 27.75 -10.70 46.03
C ILE A 4 27.62 -9.18 45.88
N ALA A 5 28.72 -8.45 46.09
CA ALA A 5 28.75 -7.03 45.80
C ALA A 5 28.51 -6.84 44.29
N PRO A 6 27.62 -5.91 43.87
CA PRO A 6 27.40 -5.65 42.46
C PRO A 6 28.68 -5.17 41.81
N ASN A 7 29.01 -5.71 40.64
CA ASN A 7 30.16 -5.24 39.87
C ASN A 7 29.78 -3.90 39.23
N VAL A 8 30.52 -2.84 39.53
CA VAL A 8 30.21 -1.47 39.07
C VAL A 8 31.38 -0.97 38.22
N ILE A 9 31.08 -0.52 37.01
CA ILE A 9 32.04 0.09 36.09
C ILE A 9 31.49 1.44 35.65
N ALA A 10 32.33 2.47 35.68
CA ALA A 10 31.99 3.81 35.20
C ALA A 10 32.32 3.94 33.72
N PHE A 11 31.41 4.55 32.96
CA PHE A 11 31.58 4.84 31.53
C PHE A 11 31.45 6.34 31.28
N VAL A 12 32.14 6.83 30.25
CA VAL A 12 31.97 8.19 29.73
C VAL A 12 31.03 8.15 28.53
N ILE A 13 30.01 8.99 28.53
CA ILE A 13 29.07 9.11 27.41
C ILE A 13 29.78 9.76 26.23
N GLN A 14 29.97 9.00 25.15
CA GLN A 14 30.59 9.48 23.90
C GLN A 14 29.56 10.01 22.89
N GLY A 15 28.30 9.59 23.02
CA GLY A 15 27.22 10.01 22.14
C GLY A 15 25.87 9.51 22.63
N VAL A 16 24.81 10.13 22.11
CA VAL A 16 23.42 9.75 22.33
C VAL A 16 22.83 9.46 20.95
N TYR A 17 22.07 8.37 20.83
CA TYR A 17 21.37 8.02 19.61
C TYR A 17 19.85 8.17 19.83
N GLU A 18 19.11 8.35 18.75
CA GLU A 18 17.65 8.40 18.77
C GLU A 18 17.14 7.50 17.64
N SER A 19 16.59 6.34 17.99
CA SER A 19 15.97 5.42 17.01
C SER A 19 14.57 5.87 16.61
N GLY A 20 13.98 6.79 17.38
CA GLY A 20 12.61 7.25 17.21
C GLY A 20 11.56 6.34 17.86
N MET A 21 12.02 5.32 18.60
CA MET A 21 11.21 4.42 19.40
C MET A 21 11.61 4.56 20.87
N SER A 22 10.78 5.22 21.68
CA SER A 22 11.09 5.47 23.10
C SER A 22 11.33 4.19 23.90
N GLU A 23 10.65 3.08 23.57
CA GLU A 23 10.90 1.80 24.27
C GLU A 23 12.33 1.25 24.06
N TYR A 24 13.00 1.66 22.98
CA TYR A 24 14.39 1.28 22.73
C TYR A 24 15.36 2.34 23.22
N ASP A 25 15.05 3.61 22.99
CA ASP A 25 15.94 4.73 23.35
C ASP A 25 16.11 4.86 24.88
N ASP A 26 15.10 4.47 25.68
CA ASP A 26 15.16 4.56 27.14
C ASP A 26 15.85 3.35 27.82
N VAL A 27 16.00 2.23 27.12
CA VAL A 27 16.38 0.94 27.73
C VAL A 27 17.73 0.42 27.24
N TYR A 28 18.17 0.82 26.04
CA TYR A 28 19.38 0.28 25.43
C TYR A 28 20.59 1.22 25.59
N LEU A 29 21.74 0.63 25.90
CA LEU A 29 23.03 1.29 26.01
C LEU A 29 24.04 0.50 25.17
N PHE A 30 24.80 1.19 24.33
CA PHE A 30 25.84 0.58 23.51
C PHE A 30 27.21 0.79 24.14
N VAL A 31 27.90 -0.32 24.40
CA VAL A 31 29.23 -0.34 25.03
C VAL A 31 30.10 -1.35 24.31
N GLY A 32 31.42 -1.15 24.31
CA GLY A 32 32.35 -2.12 23.76
C GLY A 32 32.22 -3.50 24.42
N ILE A 33 32.23 -4.56 23.59
CA ILE A 33 32.10 -5.95 24.03
C ILE A 33 33.08 -6.31 25.17
N PRO A 34 34.39 -5.94 25.12
CA PRO A 34 35.33 -6.30 26.19
C PRO A 34 34.93 -5.73 27.56
N SER A 35 34.38 -4.52 27.60
CA SER A 35 33.95 -3.87 28.85
C SER A 35 32.73 -4.56 29.45
N VAL A 36 31.79 -5.00 28.61
CA VAL A 36 30.60 -5.74 29.06
C VAL A 36 30.99 -7.12 29.55
N GLN A 37 31.89 -7.83 28.85
CA GLN A 37 32.42 -9.13 29.27
C GLN A 37 33.04 -9.06 30.67
N GLN A 38 33.88 -8.04 30.94
CA GLN A 38 34.46 -7.81 32.25
C GLN A 38 33.40 -7.48 33.32
N LEU A 39 32.37 -6.70 32.98
CA LEU A 39 31.30 -6.33 33.90
C LEU A 39 30.51 -7.56 34.38
N ILE A 40 30.11 -8.42 33.44
CA ILE A 40 29.24 -9.57 33.70
C ILE A 40 30.02 -10.85 34.05
N ASN A 41 31.34 -10.77 34.17
CA ASN A 41 32.25 -11.91 34.36
C ASN A 41 32.07 -12.99 33.28
N PHE A 42 31.78 -12.58 32.06
CA PHE A 42 31.92 -13.45 30.90
C PHE A 42 33.40 -13.42 30.49
N ASN A 43 33.96 -14.60 30.21
CA ASN A 43 35.27 -14.69 29.56
C ASN A 43 35.13 -14.21 28.10
N GLU A 44 35.76 -14.90 27.14
CA GLU A 44 35.60 -14.60 25.70
C GLU A 44 34.21 -14.99 25.13
N ALA A 45 33.23 -15.30 25.98
CA ALA A 45 31.90 -15.72 25.56
C ALA A 45 31.01 -14.53 25.15
N VAL A 46 30.10 -14.78 24.20
CA VAL A 46 29.06 -13.83 23.76
C VAL A 46 27.70 -14.50 23.77
N THR A 47 26.65 -13.73 24.04
CA THR A 47 25.28 -14.26 24.18
C THR A 47 24.60 -14.52 22.84
N ARG A 48 24.85 -13.68 21.82
CA ARG A 48 24.18 -13.74 20.52
C ARG A 48 25.11 -13.21 19.42
N PHE A 49 25.01 -13.83 18.25
CA PHE A 49 25.51 -13.27 16.99
C PHE A 49 24.34 -12.72 16.19
N GLU A 50 24.49 -11.51 15.66
CA GLU A 50 23.53 -10.91 14.74
C GLU A 50 24.14 -10.91 13.33
N VAL A 51 23.38 -11.46 12.39
CA VAL A 51 23.80 -11.57 10.98
C VAL A 51 22.88 -10.68 10.18
N MET A 52 23.43 -9.61 9.61
CA MET A 52 22.70 -8.73 8.72
C MET A 52 22.62 -9.36 7.32
N VAL A 53 21.42 -9.49 6.80
CA VAL A 53 21.14 -10.07 5.49
C VAL A 53 20.73 -8.96 4.53
N SER A 54 21.22 -8.99 3.29
CA SER A 54 20.88 -7.98 2.27
C SER A 54 19.43 -8.09 1.80
N ASP A 55 18.90 -9.31 1.73
CA ASP A 55 17.51 -9.59 1.37
C ASP A 55 16.76 -10.22 2.56
N VAL A 56 15.76 -9.49 3.06
CA VAL A 56 14.94 -9.91 4.19
C VAL A 56 14.09 -11.14 3.84
N GLU A 57 13.70 -11.33 2.58
CA GLU A 57 12.89 -12.47 2.14
C GLU A 57 13.67 -13.79 2.21
N MET A 58 14.99 -13.73 2.06
CA MET A 58 15.89 -14.89 2.18
C MET A 58 16.22 -15.25 3.64
N SER A 59 15.82 -14.42 4.62
CA SER A 59 16.12 -14.63 6.04
C SER A 59 15.72 -16.02 6.57
N PRO A 60 14.56 -16.61 6.22
CA PRO A 60 14.19 -17.96 6.66
C PRO A 60 15.10 -19.05 6.10
N GLU A 61 15.51 -18.93 4.84
CA GLU A 61 16.40 -19.90 4.18
C GLU A 61 17.82 -19.83 4.76
N ILE A 62 18.35 -18.62 4.95
CA ILE A 62 19.66 -18.40 5.57
C ILE A 62 19.65 -18.88 7.03
N SER A 63 18.59 -18.60 7.78
CA SER A 63 18.45 -19.09 9.16
C SER A 63 18.45 -20.61 9.21
N LYS A 64 17.82 -21.28 8.24
CA LYS A 64 17.86 -22.74 8.14
C LYS A 64 19.27 -23.23 7.82
N HIS A 65 19.95 -22.62 6.84
CA HIS A 65 21.32 -22.97 6.48
C HIS A 65 22.30 -22.81 7.65
N ILE A 66 22.16 -21.73 8.44
CA ILE A 66 22.94 -21.51 9.66
C ILE A 66 22.69 -22.63 10.68
N MET A 67 21.43 -23.04 10.87
CA MET A 67 21.12 -24.16 11.77
C MET A 67 21.68 -25.49 11.26
N ASP A 68 21.66 -25.73 9.95
CA ASP A 68 22.20 -26.95 9.34
C ASP A 68 23.72 -27.06 9.53
N VAL A 69 24.44 -25.92 9.55
CA VAL A 69 25.90 -25.87 9.74
C VAL A 69 26.30 -25.88 11.22
N LEU A 70 25.66 -25.06 12.06
CA LEU A 70 26.07 -24.90 13.46
C LEU A 70 25.47 -25.96 14.40
N GLY A 71 24.26 -26.43 14.10
CA GLY A 71 23.54 -27.40 14.93
C GLY A 71 23.33 -26.95 16.39
N TYR A 72 22.96 -27.92 17.24
CA TYR A 72 22.79 -27.69 18.68
C TYR A 72 24.15 -27.36 19.35
N PRO A 73 24.23 -26.39 20.28
CA PRO A 73 23.15 -25.71 21.01
C PRO A 73 22.67 -24.38 20.38
N PHE A 74 23.11 -24.04 19.17
CA PHE A 74 22.75 -22.79 18.54
C PHE A 74 21.31 -22.82 17.99
N ASN A 75 20.63 -21.68 18.07
CA ASN A 75 19.27 -21.51 17.55
C ASN A 75 19.21 -20.20 16.75
N ALA A 76 19.25 -20.32 15.43
CA ALA A 76 19.08 -19.17 14.55
C ALA A 76 17.60 -18.79 14.49
N ARG A 77 17.30 -17.52 14.78
CA ARG A 77 15.95 -16.97 14.71
C ARG A 77 15.94 -15.76 13.81
N THR A 78 14.95 -15.68 12.94
CA THR A 78 14.74 -14.52 12.07
C THR A 78 14.04 -13.39 12.82
N LEU A 79 14.13 -12.16 12.28
CA LEU A 79 13.39 -11.00 12.81
C LEU A 79 11.88 -11.26 12.84
N PHE A 80 11.35 -11.93 11.81
CA PHE A 80 9.95 -12.35 11.74
C PHE A 80 9.54 -13.30 12.86
N GLN A 81 10.43 -14.21 13.27
CA GLN A 81 10.17 -15.11 14.38
C GLN A 81 10.25 -14.40 15.73
N LEU A 82 11.19 -13.47 15.89
CA LEU A 82 11.37 -12.71 17.12
C LEU A 82 10.16 -11.77 17.36
N TYR A 83 9.65 -11.15 16.31
CA TYR A 83 8.54 -10.19 16.36
C TYR A 83 7.26 -10.70 15.67
N ARG A 84 7.00 -12.01 15.75
CA ARG A 84 5.86 -12.66 15.06
C ARG A 84 4.53 -11.92 15.25
N ASN A 85 4.22 -11.53 16.48
CA ASN A 85 2.95 -10.86 16.79
C ASN A 85 2.80 -9.53 16.02
N LEU A 86 3.87 -8.76 15.88
CA LEU A 86 3.87 -7.51 15.13
C LEU A 86 3.64 -7.78 13.65
N PHE A 87 4.39 -8.71 13.05
CA PHE A 87 4.26 -9.04 11.63
C PHE A 87 2.89 -9.65 11.30
N THR A 88 2.37 -10.56 12.13
CA THR A 88 1.03 -11.12 11.96
C THR A 88 -0.05 -10.03 12.03
N TRP A 89 0.09 -9.06 12.94
CA TRP A 89 -0.84 -7.93 13.01
C TRP A 89 -0.78 -7.04 11.76
N ILE A 90 0.43 -6.76 11.24
CA ILE A 90 0.62 -6.02 9.99
C ILE A 90 0.00 -6.76 8.80
N GLU A 91 0.17 -8.07 8.72
CA GLU A 91 -0.43 -8.91 7.66
C GLU A 91 -1.96 -8.87 7.73
N LEU A 92 -2.54 -9.03 8.91
CA LEU A 92 -3.99 -8.94 9.13
C LEU A 92 -4.59 -7.60 8.71
N GLN A 93 -3.82 -6.51 8.80
CA GLN A 93 -4.26 -5.19 8.32
C GLN A 93 -4.17 -5.01 6.80
N LYS A 94 -3.29 -5.75 6.13
CA LYS A 94 -3.12 -5.64 4.67
C LYS A 94 -4.21 -6.38 3.89
N GLU A 95 -4.69 -7.51 4.41
CA GLU A 95 -5.75 -8.33 3.80
C GLU A 95 -7.04 -7.57 3.40
N PRO A 96 -7.62 -6.65 4.20
CA PRO A 96 -8.84 -5.94 3.83
C PRO A 96 -8.67 -4.84 2.76
N ILE A 97 -7.45 -4.35 2.51
CA ILE A 97 -7.18 -3.24 1.58
C ILE A 97 -7.71 -3.50 0.16
N PRO A 98 -7.43 -4.63 -0.51
CA PRO A 98 -7.95 -4.90 -1.84
C PRO A 98 -9.49 -4.99 -1.89
N LEU A 99 -10.13 -5.46 -0.81
CA LEU A 99 -11.59 -5.56 -0.73
C LEU A 99 -12.22 -4.16 -0.68
N ILE A 100 -11.70 -3.28 0.18
CA ILE A 100 -12.17 -1.89 0.28
C ILE A 100 -11.93 -1.14 -1.03
N LEU A 101 -10.75 -1.30 -1.64
CA LEU A 101 -10.43 -0.67 -2.92
C LEU A 101 -11.37 -1.15 -4.04
N GLY A 102 -11.65 -2.45 -4.09
CA GLY A 102 -12.61 -3.04 -5.02
C GLY A 102 -14.02 -2.47 -4.84
N LEU A 103 -14.47 -2.27 -3.60
CA LEU A 103 -15.77 -1.67 -3.30
C LEU A 103 -15.85 -0.21 -3.79
N ILE A 104 -14.81 0.59 -3.55
CA ILE A 104 -14.73 1.98 -4.01
C ILE A 104 -14.82 2.03 -5.55
N ILE A 105 -14.07 1.17 -6.24
CA ILE A 105 -14.11 1.07 -7.70
C ILE A 105 -15.50 0.65 -8.20
N ALA A 106 -16.15 -0.30 -7.52
CA ALA A 106 -17.50 -0.73 -7.87
C ALA A 106 -18.53 0.40 -7.72
N VAL A 107 -18.48 1.16 -6.63
CA VAL A 107 -19.34 2.34 -6.41
C VAL A 107 -19.10 3.39 -7.50
N ALA A 108 -17.84 3.66 -7.85
CA ALA A 108 -17.48 4.56 -8.93
C ALA A 108 -18.01 4.08 -10.30
N ALA A 109 -17.93 2.78 -10.59
CA ALA A 109 -18.45 2.18 -11.82
C ALA A 109 -19.98 2.36 -11.94
N VAL A 110 -20.73 2.17 -10.86
CA VAL A 110 -22.19 2.42 -10.84
C VAL A 110 -22.50 3.90 -11.11
N ASN A 111 -21.71 4.81 -10.56
CA ASN A 111 -21.86 6.24 -10.80
C ASN A 111 -21.67 6.57 -12.30
N ILE A 112 -20.59 6.04 -12.91
CA ILE A 112 -20.33 6.20 -14.35
C ILE A 112 -21.50 5.67 -15.20
N ILE A 113 -22.05 4.51 -14.85
CA ILE A 113 -23.23 3.96 -15.55
C ILE A 113 -24.38 4.96 -15.47
N GLY A 114 -24.69 5.48 -14.28
CA GLY A 114 -25.76 6.46 -14.07
C GLY A 114 -25.57 7.73 -14.90
N THR A 115 -24.37 8.31 -14.85
CA THR A 115 -24.04 9.54 -15.60
C THR A 115 -24.15 9.32 -17.11
N LEU A 116 -23.60 8.21 -17.64
CA LEU A 116 -23.67 7.93 -19.07
C LEU A 116 -25.10 7.60 -19.52
N LEU A 117 -25.89 6.90 -18.71
CA LEU A 117 -27.31 6.68 -18.99
C LEU A 117 -28.09 7.98 -19.05
N MET A 118 -27.88 8.88 -18.09
CA MET A 118 -28.49 10.21 -18.09
C MET A 118 -28.12 10.99 -19.35
N LEU A 119 -26.84 10.95 -19.74
CA LEU A 119 -26.36 11.60 -20.96
C LEU A 119 -27.02 11.01 -22.23
N VAL A 120 -27.23 9.70 -22.29
CA VAL A 120 -27.98 9.05 -23.39
C VAL A 120 -29.41 9.56 -23.46
N LEU A 121 -30.09 9.69 -22.31
CA LEU A 121 -31.47 10.15 -22.24
C LEU A 121 -31.62 11.62 -22.66
N GLU A 122 -30.75 12.50 -22.17
CA GLU A 122 -30.73 13.93 -22.54
C GLU A 122 -30.43 14.13 -24.03
N LYS A 123 -29.50 13.35 -24.59
CA LYS A 123 -29.06 13.47 -25.99
C LYS A 123 -29.87 12.58 -26.94
N ARG A 124 -30.97 11.98 -26.49
CA ARG A 124 -31.79 11.04 -27.27
C ARG A 124 -32.27 11.61 -28.61
N LYS A 125 -32.72 12.87 -28.64
CA LYS A 125 -33.16 13.55 -29.86
C LYS A 125 -32.02 13.69 -30.88
N GLN A 126 -30.83 14.07 -30.41
CA GLN A 126 -29.64 14.20 -31.25
C GLN A 126 -29.20 12.84 -31.83
N VAL A 127 -29.26 11.78 -31.02
CA VAL A 127 -29.01 10.40 -31.49
C VAL A 127 -30.03 10.00 -32.57
N GLY A 128 -31.32 10.35 -32.40
CA GLY A 128 -32.36 10.12 -33.42
C GLY A 128 -32.09 10.84 -34.74
N ILE A 129 -31.62 12.09 -34.69
CA ILE A 129 -31.23 12.88 -35.87
C ILE A 129 -30.03 12.21 -36.57
N LEU A 130 -28.98 11.87 -35.83
CA LEU A 130 -27.80 11.17 -36.37
C LEU A 130 -28.15 9.86 -37.06
N ARG A 131 -29.03 9.04 -36.43
CA ARG A 131 -29.50 7.79 -37.04
C ARG A 131 -30.34 8.03 -38.30
N SER A 132 -31.11 9.12 -38.35
CA SER A 132 -31.90 9.49 -39.54
C SER A 132 -31.02 10.00 -40.69
N LEU A 133 -29.86 10.57 -40.37
CA LEU A 133 -28.82 10.96 -41.33
C LEU A 133 -27.94 9.77 -41.81
N GLY A 134 -28.21 8.55 -41.34
CA GLY A 134 -27.51 7.34 -41.77
C GLY A 134 -26.48 6.78 -40.79
N ALA A 135 -26.32 7.36 -39.59
CA ALA A 135 -25.40 6.81 -38.59
C ALA A 135 -25.80 5.39 -38.15
N SER A 136 -24.83 4.48 -38.15
CA SER A 136 -25.06 3.11 -37.74
C SER A 136 -25.15 2.98 -36.21
N ALA A 137 -25.77 1.90 -35.72
CA ALA A 137 -25.79 1.60 -34.28
C ALA A 137 -24.37 1.47 -33.69
N ARG A 138 -23.39 1.08 -34.50
CA ARG A 138 -21.98 0.98 -34.10
C ARG A 138 -21.35 2.35 -33.87
N ASP A 139 -21.70 3.34 -34.69
CA ASP A 139 -21.20 4.71 -34.55
C ASP A 139 -21.72 5.35 -33.26
N ILE A 140 -23.01 5.17 -32.97
CA ILE A 140 -23.61 5.62 -31.71
C ILE A 140 -22.92 4.96 -30.53
N LYS A 141 -22.73 3.63 -30.56
CA LYS A 141 -22.01 2.90 -29.50
C LYS A 141 -20.59 3.44 -29.30
N ARG A 142 -19.87 3.74 -30.38
CA ARG A 142 -18.49 4.25 -30.33
C ARG A 142 -18.43 5.63 -29.66
N ILE A 143 -19.38 6.52 -29.94
CA ILE A 143 -19.45 7.85 -29.31
C ILE A 143 -19.59 7.71 -27.79
N PHE A 144 -20.52 6.87 -27.31
CA PHE A 144 -20.72 6.70 -25.87
C PHE A 144 -19.56 5.98 -25.18
N LEU A 145 -18.93 5.00 -25.83
CA LEU A 145 -17.71 4.37 -25.33
C LEU A 145 -16.54 5.36 -25.25
N MET A 146 -16.41 6.26 -26.23
CA MET A 146 -15.39 7.29 -26.25
C MET A 146 -15.59 8.30 -25.12
N ASN A 147 -16.84 8.71 -24.85
CA ASN A 147 -17.17 9.53 -23.68
C ASN A 147 -16.76 8.84 -22.36
N GLY A 148 -17.12 7.56 -22.19
CA GLY A 148 -16.71 6.79 -21.01
C GLY A 148 -15.18 6.67 -20.89
N THR A 149 -14.49 6.48 -22.01
CA THR A 149 -13.02 6.41 -22.06
C THR A 149 -12.37 7.74 -21.66
N ILE A 150 -12.90 8.86 -22.15
CA ILE A 150 -12.41 10.21 -21.81
C ILE A 150 -12.58 10.46 -20.31
N ILE A 151 -13.76 10.14 -19.76
CA ILE A 151 -14.03 10.27 -18.32
C ILE A 151 -13.03 9.42 -17.52
N ALA A 152 -12.77 8.18 -17.94
CA ALA A 152 -11.82 7.29 -17.28
C ALA A 152 -10.39 7.85 -17.32
N ILE A 153 -9.90 8.28 -18.49
CA ILE A 153 -8.54 8.82 -18.64
C ILE A 153 -8.36 10.08 -17.80
N VAL A 154 -9.29 11.03 -17.89
CA VAL A 154 -9.21 12.28 -17.12
C VAL A 154 -9.28 11.99 -15.62
N GLY A 155 -10.19 11.10 -15.20
CA GLY A 155 -10.31 10.69 -13.79
C GLY A 155 -9.04 10.02 -13.26
N ILE A 156 -8.43 9.12 -14.03
CA ILE A 156 -7.17 8.45 -13.66
C ILE A 156 -6.02 9.46 -13.58
N LEU A 157 -5.90 10.36 -14.56
CA LEU A 157 -4.84 11.38 -14.56
C LEU A 157 -4.97 12.30 -13.35
N LEU A 158 -6.16 12.86 -13.10
CA LEU A 158 -6.40 13.72 -11.95
C LEU A 158 -6.22 12.97 -10.63
N GLY A 159 -6.69 11.72 -10.54
CA GLY A 159 -6.53 10.88 -9.37
C GLY A 159 -5.06 10.57 -9.06
N ASN A 160 -4.26 10.24 -10.08
CA ASN A 160 -2.83 9.98 -9.91
C ASN A 160 -2.07 11.24 -9.52
N VAL A 161 -2.37 12.40 -10.11
CA VAL A 161 -1.77 13.69 -9.72
C VAL A 161 -2.12 14.02 -8.28
N PHE A 162 -3.37 13.81 -7.88
CA PHE A 162 -3.81 14.05 -6.51
C PHE A 162 -3.11 13.10 -5.52
N ALA A 163 -3.11 11.80 -5.80
CA ALA A 163 -2.46 10.80 -4.96
C ALA A 163 -0.95 11.07 -4.84
N PHE A 164 -0.28 11.40 -5.94
CA PHE A 164 1.13 11.77 -5.93
C PHE A 164 1.39 13.00 -5.06
N SER A 165 0.59 14.06 -5.22
CA SER A 165 0.70 15.29 -4.43
C SER A 165 0.55 15.02 -2.94
N VAL A 166 -0.44 14.21 -2.54
CA VAL A 166 -0.67 13.86 -1.13
C VAL A 166 0.51 13.08 -0.56
N CYS A 167 0.99 12.07 -1.29
CA CYS A 167 2.12 11.27 -0.83
C CYS A 167 3.42 12.11 -0.76
N TRP A 168 3.65 13.02 -1.70
CA TRP A 168 4.79 13.94 -1.67
C TRP A 168 4.73 14.89 -0.46
N LEU A 169 3.56 15.49 -0.20
CA LEU A 169 3.34 16.34 0.97
C LEU A 169 3.56 15.60 2.29
N GLN A 170 3.14 14.34 2.39
CA GLN A 170 3.37 13.54 3.58
C GLN A 170 4.85 13.18 3.78
N LEU A 171 5.62 12.98 2.71
CA LEU A 171 7.07 12.76 2.81
C LEU A 171 7.81 14.01 3.32
N GLU A 172 7.42 15.20 2.83
CA GLU A 172 8.06 16.46 3.19
C GLU A 172 7.63 16.97 4.57
N TYR A 173 6.33 17.01 4.84
CA TYR A 173 5.76 17.66 6.02
C TYR A 173 5.37 16.70 7.14
N GLN A 174 5.38 15.38 6.89
CA GLN A 174 5.11 14.35 7.90
C GLN A 174 3.82 14.61 8.71
N PHE A 175 2.78 15.11 8.03
CA PHE A 175 1.53 15.60 8.63
C PHE A 175 0.81 14.56 9.49
N PHE A 176 0.90 13.29 9.08
CA PHE A 176 0.39 12.15 9.85
C PHE A 176 1.50 11.58 10.76
N SER A 177 1.61 12.13 11.96
CA SER A 177 2.43 11.59 13.06
C SER A 177 1.72 10.40 13.72
N LEU A 178 2.44 9.34 14.07
CA LEU A 178 1.88 8.25 14.86
C LEU A 178 2.37 8.33 16.31
N PRO A 179 1.57 7.87 17.29
CA PRO A 179 2.07 7.63 18.62
C PRO A 179 3.18 6.57 18.54
N SER A 180 4.42 6.98 18.79
CA SER A 180 5.61 6.12 18.73
C SER A 180 5.49 4.89 19.63
N THR A 181 4.73 4.99 20.73
CA THR A 181 4.48 3.93 21.71
C THR A 181 3.66 2.74 21.17
N ILE A 182 2.91 2.92 20.08
CA ILE A 182 2.06 1.85 19.51
C ILE A 182 2.64 1.36 18.19
N TYR A 183 3.16 2.27 17.37
CA TYR A 183 3.54 1.98 16.00
C TYR A 183 5.05 1.86 15.77
N PHE A 184 5.85 2.01 16.83
CA PHE A 184 7.31 1.93 16.77
C PHE A 184 7.92 2.84 15.68
N MET A 185 7.20 3.89 15.25
CA MET A 185 7.64 4.81 14.21
C MET A 185 7.03 6.19 14.51
N LYS A 186 7.81 7.25 14.29
CA LYS A 186 7.34 8.63 14.49
C LYS A 186 6.29 9.03 13.45
N THR A 187 6.36 8.46 12.26
CA THR A 187 5.55 8.88 11.11
C THR A 187 5.28 7.70 10.16
N VAL A 188 4.22 7.80 9.33
CA VAL A 188 3.88 6.73 8.37
C VAL A 188 4.91 6.75 7.23
N PRO A 189 5.77 5.72 7.07
CA PRO A 189 6.65 5.65 5.92
C PRO A 189 5.81 5.37 4.66
N ILE A 190 5.82 6.28 3.70
CA ILE A 190 5.21 6.06 2.40
C ILE A 190 6.25 5.46 1.47
N TYR A 191 5.97 4.24 1.01
CA TYR A 191 6.80 3.59 -0.01
C TYR A 191 6.18 3.76 -1.40
N PHE A 192 6.76 4.63 -2.20
CA PHE A 192 6.31 4.91 -3.57
C PHE A 192 6.74 3.80 -4.54
N LYS A 193 5.81 2.93 -4.93
CA LYS A 193 5.99 2.00 -6.06
C LYS A 193 5.16 2.45 -7.24
N ILE A 194 5.82 2.78 -8.36
CA ILE A 194 5.16 3.11 -9.63
C ILE A 194 4.25 1.95 -10.10
N GLU A 195 4.63 0.72 -9.76
CA GLU A 195 3.88 -0.51 -10.06
C GLU A 195 2.47 -0.47 -9.46
N ASN A 196 2.33 0.00 -8.22
CA ASN A 196 1.02 0.11 -7.56
C ASN A 196 0.12 1.11 -8.28
N PHE A 197 0.66 2.26 -8.68
CA PHE A 197 -0.08 3.26 -9.46
C PHE A 197 -0.53 2.70 -10.81
N ALA A 198 0.36 1.99 -11.50
CA ALA A 198 0.06 1.38 -12.80
C ALA A 198 -1.03 0.30 -12.69
N ILE A 199 -0.93 -0.60 -11.71
CA ILE A 199 -1.90 -1.69 -11.50
C ILE A 199 -3.28 -1.11 -11.17
N VAL A 200 -3.36 -0.17 -10.22
CA VAL A 200 -4.64 0.45 -9.83
C VAL A 200 -5.25 1.24 -10.97
N SER A 201 -4.44 1.98 -11.73
CA SER A 201 -4.89 2.72 -12.92
C SER A 201 -5.45 1.79 -13.98
N LEU A 202 -4.77 0.67 -14.25
CA LEU A 202 -5.19 -0.32 -15.25
C LEU A 202 -6.50 -0.99 -14.85
N ILE A 203 -6.62 -1.45 -13.59
CA ILE A 203 -7.85 -2.06 -13.07
C ILE A 203 -9.02 -1.07 -13.15
N SER A 204 -8.79 0.18 -12.72
CA SER A 204 -9.80 1.23 -12.76
C SER A 204 -10.25 1.53 -14.19
N PHE A 205 -9.31 1.60 -15.13
CA PHE A 205 -9.61 1.81 -16.55
C PHE A 205 -10.48 0.69 -17.12
N VAL A 206 -10.10 -0.57 -16.90
CA VAL A 206 -10.86 -1.74 -17.36
C VAL A 206 -12.27 -1.74 -16.78
N MET A 207 -12.41 -1.45 -15.48
CA MET A 207 -13.71 -1.36 -14.82
C MET A 207 -14.58 -0.24 -15.39
N CYS A 208 -14.02 0.94 -15.67
CA CYS A 208 -14.75 2.04 -16.30
C CYS A 208 -15.23 1.68 -17.71
N ILE A 209 -14.43 0.98 -18.50
CA ILE A 209 -14.82 0.55 -19.85
C ILE A 209 -15.95 -0.49 -19.80
N ILE A 210 -15.86 -1.44 -18.87
CA ILE A 210 -16.94 -2.42 -18.62
C ILE A 210 -18.23 -1.70 -18.22
N ALA A 211 -18.13 -0.73 -17.31
CA ALA A 211 -19.25 0.09 -16.86
C ALA A 211 -19.88 0.89 -18.02
N ALA A 212 -19.07 1.55 -18.84
CA ALA A 212 -19.51 2.35 -19.99
C ALA A 212 -20.13 1.51 -21.13
N TYR A 213 -19.84 0.21 -21.18
CA TYR A 213 -20.39 -0.68 -22.20
C TYR A 213 -21.91 -0.83 -22.13
N ILE A 214 -22.47 -0.89 -20.92
CA ILE A 214 -23.91 -1.03 -20.68
C ILE A 214 -24.72 0.12 -21.32
N PRO A 215 -24.48 1.40 -20.97
CA PRO A 215 -25.18 2.54 -21.57
C PRO A 215 -24.92 2.67 -23.07
N ALA A 216 -23.70 2.40 -23.54
CA ALA A 216 -23.39 2.45 -24.97
C ALA A 216 -24.20 1.45 -25.79
N ARG A 217 -24.43 0.24 -25.24
CA ARG A 217 -25.29 -0.77 -25.88
C ARG A 217 -26.76 -0.36 -25.87
N LEU A 218 -27.25 0.20 -24.78
CA LEU A 218 -28.62 0.74 -24.68
C LEU A 218 -28.85 1.86 -25.69
N ALA A 219 -27.92 2.80 -25.80
CA ALA A 219 -28.00 3.92 -26.74
C ALA A 219 -28.07 3.47 -28.20
N SER A 220 -27.28 2.45 -28.57
CA SER A 220 -27.26 1.91 -29.93
C SER A 220 -28.58 1.28 -30.39
N LYS A 221 -29.44 0.88 -29.44
CA LYS A 221 -30.73 0.23 -29.70
C LYS A 221 -31.92 1.21 -29.69
N LEU A 222 -31.67 2.50 -29.50
CA LEU A 222 -32.74 3.51 -29.55
C LEU A 222 -33.35 3.60 -30.95
N ASP A 223 -34.67 3.45 -30.99
CA ASP A 223 -35.47 3.57 -32.20
C ASP A 223 -35.60 5.06 -32.61
N PRO A 224 -35.09 5.46 -33.79
CA PRO A 224 -35.08 6.86 -34.22
C PRO A 224 -36.49 7.48 -34.30
N ILE A 225 -37.51 6.71 -34.67
CA ILE A 225 -38.88 7.22 -34.82
C ILE A 225 -39.48 7.57 -33.46
N LYS A 226 -39.25 6.72 -32.46
CA LYS A 226 -39.67 7.00 -31.07
C LYS A 226 -38.83 8.08 -30.41
N ALA A 227 -37.55 8.23 -30.78
CA ALA A 227 -36.67 9.25 -30.24
C ALA A 227 -37.04 10.67 -30.66
N ILE A 228 -37.55 10.86 -31.89
CA ILE A 228 -37.95 12.18 -32.41
C ILE A 228 -39.36 12.56 -31.96
N ARG A 229 -40.27 11.59 -31.80
CA ARG A 229 -41.67 11.85 -31.41
C ARG A 229 -41.87 12.11 -29.90
N LEU A 230 -40.93 11.70 -29.05
CA LEU A 230 -41.00 11.82 -27.57
C LEU A 230 -40.06 12.92 -27.00
N GLY A 231 -39.58 13.84 -27.83
CA GLY A 231 -38.72 14.97 -27.41
C GLY A 231 -38.93 16.23 -28.22
#